data_AF-A0A7X6PWQ9-F1
#
_entry.id   AF-A0A7X6PWQ9-F1
#
_cell.length_a   1.000
_cell.length_b   1.000
_cell.length_c   1.000
_cell.angle_alpha   90.00
_cell.angle_beta   90.00
_cell.angle_gamma   90.00
#
_symmetry.space_group_name_H-M   'P 1'
#
loop_
_entity.id
_entity.type
_entity.pdbx_description
1 polymer ?
#
loop_
_entity_poly.entity_id
_entity_poly.type
_entity_poly.pdbx_seq_one_letter_code
_entity_poly.pdbx_strand_id
1 'polypeptide(L)' 'MKEMNGVRRRVRRNFGKIGKTIDIPNLIEVQKHSYECFLQMDIDPDDRQDTGLQAPFKSVF' A
#
# COMPACT_ATOMS: atom_id res chain seq x y z
N MET A 1 22.33 -15.81 22.66
CA MET A 1 21.35 -16.38 21.70
C MET A 1 20.05 -15.60 21.92
N LYS A 2 19.67 -14.72 21.00
CA LYS A 2 18.60 -13.72 21.24
C LYS A 2 17.23 -14.38 21.06
N GLU A 3 16.40 -14.37 22.09
CA GLU A 3 15.02 -14.84 22.01
C GLU A 3 14.21 -14.00 21.02
N MET A 4 13.57 -14.66 20.05
CA MET A 4 12.56 -14.06 19.18
C MET A 4 11.19 -14.30 19.83
N ASN A 5 10.62 -13.24 20.41
CA ASN A 5 9.29 -13.22 21.02
C ASN A 5 8.21 -13.79 20.06
N GLY A 6 7.50 -14.82 20.50
CA GLY A 6 6.10 -15.07 20.13
C GLY A 6 5.77 -16.09 19.03
N VAL A 7 6.72 -16.61 18.25
CA VAL A 7 6.38 -17.57 17.17
C VAL A 7 6.74 -18.99 17.56
N ARG A 8 5.78 -19.73 18.13
CA ARG A 8 5.85 -21.20 18.14
C ARG A 8 5.74 -21.64 16.67
N ARG A 9 6.86 -22.03 16.06
CA ARG A 9 6.92 -22.52 14.68
C ARG A 9 6.00 -23.74 14.52
N ARG A 10 4.77 -23.52 14.06
CA ARG A 10 3.82 -24.57 13.73
C ARG A 10 4.13 -25.06 12.31
N VAL A 11 4.39 -26.35 12.16
CA VAL A 11 4.62 -26.96 10.84
C VAL A 11 3.31 -26.92 10.05
N ARG A 12 3.33 -26.28 8.87
CA ARG A 12 2.21 -26.25 7.93
C ARG A 12 2.54 -27.18 6.76
N ARG A 13 1.77 -28.26 6.60
CA ARG A 13 1.87 -29.14 5.42
C ARG A 13 1.06 -28.55 4.27
N ASN A 14 1.63 -28.52 3.08
CA ASN A 14 0.98 -28.11 1.83
C ASN A 14 0.81 -29.34 0.94
N PHE A 15 -0.40 -29.57 0.41
CA PHE A 15 -0.73 -30.69 -0.48
C PHE A 15 -1.05 -30.23 -1.91
N GLY A 16 -0.87 -28.94 -2.21
CA GLY A 16 -1.09 -28.37 -3.54
C GLY A 16 -0.12 -28.95 -4.57
N LYS A 17 -0.66 -29.43 -5.70
CA LYS A 17 0.12 -29.98 -6.82
C LYS A 17 0.48 -28.94 -7.88
N ILE A 18 -0.27 -27.84 -7.92
CA ILE A 18 -0.10 -26.75 -8.88
C ILE A 18 0.79 -25.69 -8.23
N GLY A 19 1.86 -25.31 -8.93
CA GLY A 19 2.76 -24.23 -8.51
C GLY A 19 2.10 -22.87 -8.62
N LYS A 20 2.58 -21.90 -7.82
CA LYS A 20 2.20 -20.50 -8.00
C LYS A 20 2.97 -19.92 -9.19
N THR A 21 2.26 -19.38 -10.16
CA THR A 21 2.87 -18.67 -11.31
C THR A 21 3.17 -17.21 -10.99
N ILE A 22 2.42 -16.62 -10.05
CA ILE A 22 2.59 -15.24 -9.58
C ILE A 22 2.52 -15.19 -8.06
N ASP A 23 3.21 -14.21 -7.49
CA ASP A 23 3.19 -13.94 -6.06
C ASP A 23 1.92 -13.20 -5.62
N ILE A 24 1.64 -13.24 -4.32
CA ILE A 24 0.54 -12.48 -3.73
C ILE A 24 0.94 -11.00 -3.78
N PRO A 25 0.14 -10.13 -4.42
CA PRO A 25 0.46 -8.72 -4.50
C PRO A 25 0.32 -8.06 -3.12
N ASN A 26 0.76 -6.81 -3.01
CA ASN A 26 0.52 -6.02 -1.82
C ASN A 26 -1.00 -5.75 -1.68
N LEU A 27 -1.62 -6.42 -0.71
CA LEU A 27 -3.07 -6.39 -0.51
C LEU A 27 -3.63 -5.01 -0.11
N ILE A 28 -2.75 -4.07 0.26
CA ILE A 28 -3.12 -2.70 0.65
C ILE A 28 -2.65 -1.62 -0.34
N GLU A 29 -2.14 -2.03 -1.50
CA GLU A 29 -1.54 -1.13 -2.49
C GLU A 29 -2.54 -0.10 -3.01
N VAL A 30 -3.76 -0.55 -3.37
CA VAL A 30 -4.82 0.33 -3.89
C VAL A 30 -5.18 1.41 -2.87
N GLN A 31 -5.28 1.04 -1.59
CA GLN A 31 -5.65 1.96 -0.53
C GLN A 31 -4.55 3.00 -0.29
N LYS A 32 -3.28 2.57 -0.26
CA LYS A 32 -2.13 3.47 -0.12
C LYS A 32 -2.04 4.44 -1.30
N HIS A 33 -2.06 3.91 -2.52
CA HIS A 33 -1.94 4.72 -3.73
C HIS A 33 -3.07 5.73 -3.86
N SER A 34 -4.31 5.35 -3.53
CA SER A 34 -5.45 6.27 -3.52
C SER A 34 -5.23 7.46 -2.57
N TYR A 35 -4.68 7.21 -1.38
CA TYR A 35 -4.40 8.26 -0.40
C TYR A 35 -3.24 9.16 -0.82
N GLU A 36 -2.16 8.59 -1.36
CA GLU A 36 -1.02 9.33 -1.92
C GLU A 36 -1.47 10.27 -3.06
N CYS A 37 -2.26 9.75 -4.00
CA CYS A 37 -2.83 10.54 -5.10
C CYS A 37 -3.80 11.62 -4.63
N PHE A 38 -4.58 11.35 -3.58
CA PHE A 38 -5.49 12.35 -3.02
C PHE A 38 -4.72 13.52 -2.37
N LEU A 39 -3.64 13.24 -1.64
CA LEU A 39 -2.89 14.25 -0.90
C LEU A 39 -1.85 15.00 -1.73
N GLN A 40 -1.17 14.31 -2.64
CA GLN A 40 -0.02 14.86 -3.39
C GLN A 40 1.08 15.43 -2.46
N MET A 41 1.33 14.75 -1.33
CA MET A 41 2.18 15.25 -0.25
C MET A 41 3.62 15.55 -0.69
N ASP A 42 4.17 14.69 -1.54
CA ASP A 42 5.56 14.77 -2.01
C ASP A 42 5.70 15.54 -3.35
N ILE A 43 4.61 16.18 -3.82
CA ILE A 43 4.61 17.00 -5.03
C ILE A 43 4.74 18.47 -4.62
N ASP A 44 5.67 19.17 -5.28
CA ASP A 44 5.85 20.61 -5.11
C ASP A 44 4.50 21.33 -5.34
N PRO A 45 4.09 22.27 -4.47
CA PRO A 45 2.82 22.96 -4.59
C PRO A 45 2.48 23.47 -5.98
N ASP A 46 3.46 23.94 -6.75
CA ASP A 46 3.26 24.50 -8.09
C ASP A 46 2.99 23.43 -9.15
N ASP A 47 3.46 22.20 -8.92
CA ASP A 47 3.30 21.05 -9.83
C ASP A 47 2.07 20.17 -9.49
N ARG A 48 1.33 20.51 -8.43
CA ARG A 48 0.15 19.74 -8.00
C ARG A 48 -0.97 19.79 -9.03
N GLN A 49 -1.50 18.61 -9.32
CA GLN A 49 -2.66 18.44 -10.18
C GLN A 49 -3.90 18.98 -9.48
N ASP A 50 -4.85 19.50 -10.27
CA ASP A 50 -6.15 20.00 -9.80
C ASP A 50 -7.11 18.84 -9.48
N THR A 51 -6.70 17.97 -8.58
CA THR A 51 -7.41 16.76 -8.16
C THR A 51 -7.21 16.52 -6.67
N GLY A 52 -7.99 15.59 -6.11
CA GLY A 52 -7.88 15.21 -4.70
C GLY A 52 -8.09 16.41 -3.78
N LEU A 53 -7.13 16.64 -2.89
CA LEU A 53 -7.18 17.71 -1.90
C LEU A 53 -7.00 19.11 -2.50
N GLN A 54 -6.27 19.26 -3.61
CA GLN A 54 -6.00 20.57 -4.22
C GLN A 54 -7.25 21.20 -4.87
N ALA A 55 -8.11 20.36 -5.46
CA ALA A 55 -9.30 20.79 -6.17
C ALA A 55 -10.28 21.67 -5.36
N PRO A 56 -10.70 21.29 -4.15
CA PRO A 56 -11.57 22.14 -3.35
C PRO A 56 -10.93 23.49 -3.02
N PHE A 57 -9.60 23.55 -2.80
CA PHE A 57 -8.92 24.82 -2.54
C PHE A 57 -8.96 25.76 -3.76
N LYS A 58 -8.72 25.25 -4.97
CA LYS A 58 -8.81 26.07 -6.20
C LYS A 58 -10.24 26.48 -6.58
N SER A 59 -11.24 25.72 -6.13
CA SER A 59 -12.64 26.03 -6.44
C SER A 59 -13.26 27.09 -5.52
N VAL A 60 -12.75 27.24 -4.29
CA VAL A 60 -13.34 28.10 -3.26
C VAL A 60 -12.58 29.42 -3.07
N PHE A 61 -11.27 29.41 -3.29
CA PHE A 61 -10.39 30.57 -3.10
C PHE A 61 -9.78 31.02 -4.43
#